data_AF-A0A940EUP1-F1
#
_entry.id   AF-A0A940EUP1-F1
#
_cell.length_a   1.000
_cell.length_b   1.000
_cell.length_c   1.000
_cell.angle_alpha   90.00
_cell.angle_beta   90.00
_cell.angle_gamma   90.00
#
_symmetry.space_group_name_H-M   'P 1'
#
loop_
_entity.id
_entity.type
_entity.pdbx_description
1 polymer ?
#
loop_
_entity_poly.entity_id
_entity_poly.type
_entity_poly.pdbx_seq_one_letter_code
_entity_poly.pdbx_strand_id
1 'polypeptide(L)'
;MRETPWVATELGTFAGVPRATAENRWHARAAIVGLPFDMGTNPARIGCRQGPDHIRRSSSPDRRFLDHSPRDLLRELAVVDFGNVAVVPSRVEESFARIEAAVGEVLATGAVPVTLGGDGSVSLPVLRAAHARLGPLAVLHVDAHTDAFDVPGTGRYTTATTFLRAEEEGLLATVVHVGARGLGLAPRAEVLGTRGLHQVITTDELCAAGPAEVAARVREALGDRPAYLCWDMDFFDPASAPGVAAPEWGGPDTRTCLDFLRALAPLSPVVADINTVSPPHDSSGLTGNLAARVVFECLNLIGPPVRAAEPAGRSSGA
;
A
#
# COMPACT_ATOMS: atom_id res chain seq x y z
N MET A 1 13.02 23.84 17.80
CA MET A 1 12.95 22.37 17.70
C MET A 1 12.21 22.07 16.41
N ARG A 2 12.76 21.25 15.50
CA ARG A 2 11.93 20.75 14.41
C ARG A 2 10.90 19.82 15.06
N GLU A 3 9.61 20.14 14.95
CA GLU A 3 8.56 19.21 15.33
C GLU A 3 8.76 17.93 14.52
N THR A 4 8.76 16.78 15.19
CA THR A 4 8.94 15.50 14.50
C THR A 4 7.70 15.26 13.64
N PRO A 5 7.80 14.75 12.39
CA PRO A 5 6.63 14.51 11.55
C PRO A 5 5.75 13.34 12.06
N TRP A 6 6.10 12.77 13.22
CA TRP A 6 5.56 11.55 13.79
C TRP A 6 4.72 11.86 15.03
N VAL A 7 3.56 11.22 15.11
CA VAL A 7 2.71 11.16 16.30
C VAL A 7 2.75 9.74 16.85
N ALA A 8 3.06 9.61 18.13
CA ALA A 8 2.94 8.34 18.81
C ALA A 8 1.45 7.94 18.88
N THR A 9 1.15 6.72 18.48
CA THR A 9 -0.16 6.13 18.73
C THR A 9 -0.32 5.78 20.20
N GLU A 10 -1.49 6.10 20.76
CA GLU A 10 -1.84 5.84 22.17
C GLU A 10 -1.98 4.33 22.48
N LEU A 11 -1.94 3.47 21.45
CA LEU A 11 -2.39 2.07 21.50
C LEU A 11 -1.25 1.06 21.40
N GLY A 12 0.00 1.52 21.36
CA GLY A 12 1.18 0.68 21.14
C GLY A 12 1.55 0.52 19.66
N THR A 13 2.49 -0.37 19.37
CA THR A 13 3.06 -0.58 18.03
C THR A 13 2.49 -1.82 17.35
N PHE A 14 2.59 -1.89 16.02
CA PHE A 14 2.16 -3.06 15.26
C PHE A 14 2.85 -4.34 15.75
N ALA A 15 2.08 -5.36 16.11
CA ALA A 15 2.54 -6.65 16.63
C ALA A 15 3.55 -6.54 17.80
N GLY A 16 3.53 -5.42 18.55
CA GLY A 16 4.46 -5.15 19.64
C GLY A 16 5.92 -4.94 19.23
N VAL A 17 6.21 -4.60 17.96
CA VAL A 17 7.58 -4.29 17.52
C VAL A 17 8.11 -3.00 18.18
N PRO A 18 9.44 -2.80 18.27
CA PRO A 18 9.97 -1.57 18.85
C PRO A 18 9.53 -0.30 18.11
N ARG A 19 9.28 0.79 18.85
CA ARG A 19 9.14 2.13 18.27
C ARG A 19 10.48 2.55 17.64
N ALA A 20 10.44 3.23 16.50
CA ALA A 20 11.62 3.80 15.87
C ALA A 20 12.27 4.86 16.79
N THR A 21 13.58 4.77 16.97
CA THR A 21 14.42 5.70 17.71
C THR A 21 15.59 6.15 16.85
N ALA A 22 16.41 7.09 17.35
CA ALA A 22 17.62 7.51 16.63
C ALA A 22 18.62 6.35 16.43
N GLU A 23 18.61 5.37 17.34
CA GLU A 23 19.52 4.24 17.38
C GLU A 23 19.05 3.08 16.50
N ASN A 24 17.78 2.66 16.60
CA ASN A 24 17.33 1.42 15.96
C ASN A 24 16.91 1.59 14.49
N ARG A 25 16.51 2.81 14.07
CA ARG A 25 15.88 3.03 12.76
C ARG A 25 16.78 2.72 11.57
N TRP A 26 18.09 2.81 11.74
CA TRP A 26 19.08 2.54 10.69
C TRP A 26 19.40 1.05 10.51
N HIS A 27 18.92 0.20 11.42
CA HIS A 27 19.10 -1.25 11.36
C HIS A 27 17.86 -1.97 10.84
N ALA A 28 16.73 -1.26 10.73
CA ALA A 28 15.49 -1.81 10.23
C ALA A 28 15.55 -2.06 8.72
N ARG A 29 15.02 -3.20 8.28
CA ARG A 29 14.82 -3.52 6.86
C ARG A 29 13.38 -3.26 6.42
N ALA A 30 12.44 -3.23 7.36
CA ALA A 30 11.07 -2.82 7.12
C ALA A 30 10.58 -1.89 8.24
N ALA A 31 9.73 -0.94 7.89
CA ALA A 31 9.26 0.09 8.79
C ALA A 31 7.75 0.25 8.68
N ILE A 32 7.04 0.09 9.79
CA ILE A 32 5.60 0.32 9.86
C ILE A 32 5.34 1.83 9.95
N VAL A 33 4.49 2.34 9.07
CA VAL A 33 4.19 3.78 8.95
C VAL A 33 2.68 3.98 8.84
N GLY A 34 2.05 4.66 9.80
CA GLY A 34 0.62 4.94 9.72
C GLY A 34 0.32 6.25 9.00
N LEU A 35 -0.65 6.24 8.09
CA LEU A 35 -1.09 7.41 7.32
C LEU A 35 -2.55 7.76 7.69
N PRO A 36 -2.82 8.42 8.82
CA PRO A 36 -4.18 8.59 9.35
C PRO A 36 -4.95 9.72 8.63
N PHE A 37 -5.13 9.60 7.30
CA PHE A 37 -5.75 10.61 6.47
C PHE A 37 -6.84 10.01 5.58
N ASP A 38 -8.01 10.63 5.54
CA ASP A 38 -9.02 10.35 4.52
C ASP A 38 -9.60 11.66 3.99
N MET A 39 -9.94 11.64 2.72
CA MET A 39 -10.57 12.73 1.97
C MET A 39 -12.04 12.88 2.34
N GLY A 40 -12.67 11.80 2.84
CA GLY A 40 -14.10 11.75 3.13
C GLY A 40 -14.97 11.85 1.87
N THR A 41 -14.49 11.34 0.73
CA THR A 41 -15.18 11.39 -0.57
C THR A 41 -16.44 10.53 -0.63
N ASN A 42 -16.52 9.45 0.17
CA ASN A 42 -17.73 8.66 0.28
C ASN A 42 -18.74 9.35 1.22
N PRO A 43 -19.99 9.61 0.78
CA PRO A 43 -20.98 10.35 1.56
C PRO A 43 -21.45 9.62 2.83
N ALA A 44 -21.36 8.29 2.87
CA ALA A 44 -21.86 7.47 3.97
C ALA A 44 -20.75 6.74 4.72
N ARG A 45 -19.63 6.45 4.05
CA ARG A 45 -18.59 5.57 4.57
C ARG A 45 -17.25 6.27 4.74
N ILE A 46 -17.19 7.12 5.78
CA ILE A 46 -15.98 7.86 6.18
C ILE A 46 -15.34 7.17 7.40
N GLY A 47 -14.02 7.21 7.52
CA GLY A 47 -13.33 6.65 8.71
C GLY A 47 -11.94 6.08 8.48
N CYS A 48 -11.44 6.01 7.25
CA CYS A 48 -10.13 5.40 6.95
C CYS A 48 -8.95 6.05 7.67
N ARG A 49 -9.08 7.31 8.10
CA ARG A 49 -8.10 7.99 8.98
C ARG A 49 -7.85 7.26 10.31
N GLN A 50 -8.78 6.41 10.75
CA GLN A 50 -8.65 5.60 11.97
C GLN A 50 -8.06 4.21 11.68
N GLY A 51 -7.93 3.84 10.41
CA GLY A 51 -7.40 2.56 9.93
C GLY A 51 -6.04 2.18 10.50
N PRO A 52 -5.02 3.07 10.52
CA PRO A 52 -3.68 2.70 10.99
C PRO A 52 -3.68 2.18 12.43
N ASP A 53 -4.42 2.85 13.32
CA ASP A 53 -4.52 2.48 14.73
C ASP A 53 -5.42 1.24 14.95
N HIS A 54 -6.41 1.03 14.08
CA HIS A 54 -7.23 -0.18 14.11
C HIS A 54 -6.43 -1.41 13.69
N ILE A 55 -5.62 -1.32 12.63
CA ILE A 55 -4.73 -2.41 12.20
C ILE A 55 -3.74 -2.76 13.32
N ARG A 56 -3.14 -1.76 13.98
CA ARG A 56 -2.26 -1.99 15.14
C ARG A 56 -2.99 -2.73 16.27
N ARG A 57 -4.21 -2.29 16.63
CA ARG A 57 -5.03 -2.95 17.65
C ARG A 57 -5.39 -4.39 17.30
N SER A 58 -5.60 -4.68 16.01
CA SER A 58 -5.89 -6.04 15.54
C SER A 58 -4.67 -6.95 15.47
N SER A 59 -3.45 -6.40 15.58
CA SER A 59 -2.20 -7.16 15.53
C SER A 59 -1.73 -7.61 16.93
N SER A 60 -1.94 -8.87 17.28
CA SER A 60 -1.44 -9.43 18.54
C SER A 60 0.06 -9.78 18.45
N PRO A 61 0.89 -9.41 19.44
CA PRO A 61 2.31 -9.78 19.49
C PRO A 61 2.55 -11.29 19.63
N ASP A 62 1.54 -12.04 20.08
CA ASP A 62 1.57 -13.49 20.26
C ASP A 62 1.34 -14.26 18.95
N ARG A 63 0.83 -13.58 17.90
CA ARG A 63 0.52 -14.17 16.59
C ARG A 63 1.50 -13.68 15.51
N ARG A 64 2.80 -13.90 15.73
CA ARG A 64 3.87 -13.34 14.87
C ARG A 64 4.41 -14.24 13.76
N PHE A 65 3.93 -15.47 13.65
CA PHE A 65 4.35 -16.42 12.62
C PHE A 65 3.24 -16.68 11.60
N LEU A 66 3.63 -16.75 10.33
CA LEU A 66 2.78 -17.27 9.27
C LEU A 66 2.89 -18.80 9.29
N ASP A 67 1.77 -19.52 9.41
CA ASP A 67 1.76 -20.99 9.51
C ASP A 67 2.51 -21.72 8.37
N HIS A 68 2.47 -21.16 7.16
CA HIS A 68 3.14 -21.73 5.99
C HIS A 68 4.63 -21.36 5.88
N SER A 69 5.20 -20.64 6.87
CA SER A 69 6.58 -20.15 6.85
C SER A 69 7.25 -20.29 8.22
N PRO A 70 8.45 -20.89 8.32
CA PRO A 70 9.17 -20.99 9.58
C PRO A 70 9.85 -19.67 10.00
N ARG A 71 9.74 -18.59 9.20
CA ARG A 71 10.48 -17.34 9.39
C ARG A 71 9.84 -16.47 10.47
N ASP A 72 10.67 -15.99 11.41
CA ASP A 72 10.31 -14.86 12.28
C ASP A 72 10.58 -13.55 11.52
N LEU A 73 9.60 -13.14 10.69
CA LEU A 73 9.74 -11.98 9.81
C LEU A 73 10.02 -10.69 10.57
N LEU A 74 9.40 -10.51 11.74
CA LEU A 74 9.58 -9.31 12.55
C LEU A 74 11.04 -9.17 13.01
N ARG A 75 11.65 -10.29 13.42
CA ARG A 75 13.06 -10.33 13.81
C ARG A 75 14.00 -10.26 12.61
N GLU A 76 13.74 -11.02 11.55
CA GLU A 76 14.60 -11.10 10.37
C GLU A 76 14.72 -9.75 9.64
N LEU A 77 13.62 -8.99 9.60
CA LEU A 77 13.58 -7.66 9.00
C LEU A 77 13.88 -6.53 10.00
N ALA A 78 14.15 -6.87 11.27
CA ALA A 78 14.33 -5.90 12.35
C ALA A 78 13.25 -4.79 12.32
N VAL A 79 11.98 -5.21 12.22
CA VAL A 79 10.86 -4.30 11.98
C VAL A 79 10.75 -3.29 13.11
N VAL A 80 10.60 -2.01 12.74
CA VAL A 80 10.33 -0.91 13.69
C VAL A 80 9.07 -0.17 13.27
N ASP A 81 8.37 0.44 14.24
CA ASP A 81 7.17 1.23 13.99
C ASP A 81 7.49 2.72 14.16
N PHE A 82 7.32 3.51 13.10
CA PHE A 82 7.57 4.96 13.12
C PHE A 82 6.40 5.76 13.71
N GLY A 83 5.26 5.14 13.95
CA GLY A 83 4.04 5.80 14.40
C GLY A 83 3.18 6.29 13.25
N ASN A 84 2.39 7.33 13.52
CA ASN A 84 1.51 7.94 12.54
C ASN A 84 2.12 9.22 12.02
N VAL A 85 1.95 9.52 10.73
CA VAL A 85 2.30 10.83 10.18
C VAL A 85 1.38 11.90 10.77
N ALA A 86 1.94 13.02 11.19
CA ALA A 86 1.24 14.18 11.72
C ALA A 86 0.50 14.96 10.62
N VAL A 87 -0.52 14.35 10.00
CA VAL A 87 -1.33 14.96 8.93
C VAL A 87 -2.27 16.06 9.46
N VAL A 88 -2.87 16.83 8.55
CA VAL A 88 -3.84 17.87 8.89
C VAL A 88 -5.20 17.52 8.29
N PRO A 89 -6.21 17.20 9.12
CA PRO A 89 -7.53 16.84 8.62
C PRO A 89 -8.08 17.87 7.63
N SER A 90 -8.67 17.39 6.53
CA SER A 90 -9.28 18.21 5.48
C SER A 90 -8.33 19.12 4.68
N ARG A 91 -7.01 19.07 4.92
CA ARG A 91 -6.00 19.84 4.19
C ARG A 91 -5.18 18.85 3.36
N VAL A 92 -5.63 18.60 2.14
CA VAL A 92 -5.14 17.52 1.27
C VAL A 92 -3.68 17.73 0.90
N GLU A 93 -3.35 18.87 0.30
CA GLU A 93 -2.01 19.17 -0.19
C GLU A 93 -1.00 19.24 0.96
N GLU A 94 -1.41 19.82 2.09
CA GLU A 94 -0.58 19.90 3.29
C GLU A 94 -0.32 18.50 3.87
N SER A 95 -1.34 17.66 3.95
CA SER A 95 -1.19 16.28 4.42
C SER A 95 -0.35 15.43 3.46
N PHE A 96 -0.53 15.60 2.16
CA PHE A 96 0.27 14.92 1.15
C PHE A 96 1.74 15.29 1.26
N ALA A 97 2.06 16.59 1.41
CA ALA A 97 3.44 17.02 1.61
C ALA A 97 4.06 16.43 2.90
N ARG A 98 3.28 16.32 3.98
CA ARG A 98 3.75 15.71 5.24
C ARG A 98 3.95 14.20 5.10
N ILE A 99 3.05 13.49 4.41
CA ILE A 99 3.19 12.06 4.13
C ILE A 99 4.42 11.82 3.27
N GLU A 100 4.59 12.59 2.19
CA GLU A 100 5.74 12.49 1.29
C GLU A 100 7.06 12.68 2.05
N ALA A 101 7.16 13.72 2.87
CA ALA A 101 8.35 13.98 3.69
C ALA A 101 8.62 12.85 4.69
N ALA A 102 7.59 12.38 5.39
CA ALA A 102 7.73 11.34 6.42
C ALA A 102 8.14 9.97 5.82
N VAL A 103 7.53 9.57 4.70
CA VAL A 103 7.91 8.36 3.97
C VAL A 103 9.32 8.50 3.39
N GLY A 104 9.68 9.69 2.90
CA GLY A 104 11.04 10.00 2.47
C GLY A 104 12.09 9.81 3.58
N GLU A 105 11.78 10.20 4.82
CA GLU A 105 12.66 9.94 5.98
C GLU A 105 12.86 8.44 6.21
N VAL A 106 11.80 7.63 6.09
CA VAL A 106 11.89 6.17 6.24
C VAL A 106 12.74 5.56 5.13
N LEU A 107 12.47 5.91 3.87
CA LEU A 107 13.24 5.43 2.71
C LEU A 107 14.73 5.81 2.80
N ALA A 108 15.05 6.97 3.39
CA ALA A 108 16.43 7.39 3.61
C ALA A 108 17.20 6.50 4.60
N THR A 109 16.51 5.77 5.48
CA THR A 109 17.14 4.76 6.37
C THR A 109 17.53 3.48 5.63
N GLY A 110 16.98 3.24 4.44
CA GLY A 110 17.13 1.98 3.69
C GLY A 110 16.07 0.92 4.04
N ALA A 111 15.18 1.19 4.99
CA ALA A 111 14.04 0.33 5.27
C ALA A 111 12.96 0.45 4.18
N VAL A 112 12.29 -0.67 3.89
CA VAL A 112 11.06 -0.70 3.08
C VAL A 112 9.89 -0.18 3.92
N PRO A 113 9.22 0.91 3.52
CA PRO A 113 8.00 1.36 4.17
C PRO A 113 6.89 0.32 3.96
N VAL A 114 6.24 -0.03 5.07
CA VAL A 114 5.01 -0.80 5.11
C VAL A 114 3.93 0.12 5.67
N THR A 115 3.20 0.78 4.79
CA THR A 115 2.24 1.83 5.16
C THR A 115 0.90 1.22 5.56
N LEU A 116 0.31 1.80 6.61
CA LEU A 116 -0.98 1.43 7.14
C LEU A 116 -1.95 2.59 6.96
N GLY A 117 -3.06 2.32 6.30
CA GLY A 117 -4.28 3.10 6.34
C GLY A 117 -4.20 4.46 5.67
N GLY A 118 -5.25 5.22 5.96
CA GLY A 118 -5.77 6.24 5.08
C GLY A 118 -6.69 5.63 4.02
N ASP A 119 -7.40 6.46 3.26
CA ASP A 119 -8.07 5.98 2.03
C ASP A 119 -7.04 5.85 0.89
N GLY A 120 -7.45 5.28 -0.25
CA GLY A 120 -6.55 5.06 -1.39
C GLY A 120 -5.78 6.30 -1.89
N SER A 121 -6.23 7.52 -1.56
CA SER A 121 -5.57 8.76 -1.98
C SER A 121 -4.17 8.95 -1.36
N VAL A 122 -3.89 8.33 -0.21
CA VAL A 122 -2.58 8.43 0.44
C VAL A 122 -1.47 7.76 -0.36
N SER A 123 -1.80 6.89 -1.31
CA SER A 123 -0.81 6.22 -2.16
C SER A 123 -0.04 7.23 -3.03
N LEU A 124 -0.67 8.35 -3.44
CA LEU A 124 -0.04 9.36 -4.28
C LEU A 124 1.20 10.01 -3.61
N PRO A 125 1.13 10.59 -2.40
CA PRO A 125 2.33 11.13 -1.74
C PRO A 125 3.37 10.05 -1.36
N VAL A 126 2.98 8.79 -1.15
CA VAL A 126 3.93 7.69 -0.92
C VAL A 126 4.70 7.37 -2.21
N LEU A 127 4.01 7.34 -3.36
CA LEU A 127 4.61 7.20 -4.68
C LEU A 127 5.60 8.34 -4.98
N ARG A 128 5.24 9.60 -4.66
CA ARG A 128 6.15 10.75 -4.83
C ARG A 128 7.44 10.57 -4.04
N ALA A 129 7.35 10.14 -2.78
CA ALA A 129 8.51 9.91 -1.92
C ALA A 129 9.41 8.79 -2.45
N ALA A 130 8.82 7.68 -2.88
CA ALA A 130 9.55 6.55 -3.46
C ALA A 130 10.19 6.92 -4.81
N HIS A 131 9.45 7.62 -5.67
CA HIS A 131 9.93 8.11 -6.97
C HIS A 131 11.13 9.04 -6.81
N ALA A 132 11.09 9.98 -5.86
CA ALA A 132 12.20 10.91 -5.62
C ALA A 132 13.54 10.21 -5.32
N ARG A 133 13.50 8.97 -4.82
CA ARG A 133 14.69 8.18 -4.49
C ARG A 133 15.03 7.12 -5.55
N LEU A 134 14.04 6.54 -6.20
CA LEU A 134 14.19 5.33 -7.02
C LEU A 134 13.85 5.55 -8.52
N GLY A 135 13.31 6.72 -8.87
CA GLY A 135 12.77 7.00 -10.20
C GLY A 135 11.40 6.35 -10.44
N PRO A 136 10.94 6.26 -11.70
CA PRO A 136 9.64 5.69 -12.05
C PRO A 136 9.42 4.27 -11.52
N LEU A 137 8.27 4.04 -10.90
CA LEU A 137 7.95 2.80 -10.19
C LEU A 137 7.06 1.89 -11.03
N ALA A 138 7.28 0.58 -10.93
CA ALA A 138 6.33 -0.41 -11.44
C ALA A 138 5.31 -0.71 -10.34
N VAL A 139 4.04 -0.43 -10.59
CA VAL A 139 2.99 -0.53 -9.57
C VAL A 139 2.18 -1.81 -9.77
N LEU A 140 2.06 -2.60 -8.72
CA LEU A 140 0.95 -3.54 -8.56
C LEU A 140 -0.12 -2.88 -7.71
N HIS A 141 -1.29 -2.65 -8.29
CA HIS A 141 -2.45 -2.11 -7.60
C HIS A 141 -3.52 -3.21 -7.44
N VAL A 142 -3.71 -3.70 -6.23
CA VAL A 142 -4.69 -4.75 -5.91
C VAL A 142 -5.91 -4.09 -5.27
N ASP A 143 -7.00 -3.99 -6.02
CA ASP A 143 -8.16 -3.13 -5.68
C ASP A 143 -9.39 -3.58 -6.50
N ALA A 144 -10.60 -3.36 -5.96
CA ALA A 144 -11.85 -3.46 -6.72
C ALA A 144 -11.99 -2.38 -7.81
N HIS A 145 -11.30 -1.27 -7.66
CA HIS A 145 -11.30 -0.07 -8.49
C HIS A 145 -9.92 0.13 -9.13
N THR A 146 -9.86 1.00 -10.14
CA THR A 146 -8.57 1.31 -10.80
C THR A 146 -7.94 2.58 -10.28
N ASP A 147 -8.74 3.46 -9.66
CA ASP A 147 -8.31 4.76 -9.15
C ASP A 147 -7.49 5.58 -10.16
N ALA A 148 -7.82 5.44 -11.44
CA ALA A 148 -7.09 5.99 -12.57
C ALA A 148 -7.93 6.91 -13.47
N PHE A 149 -9.01 7.51 -12.95
CA PHE A 149 -9.90 8.34 -13.75
C PHE A 149 -10.34 9.63 -13.05
N ASP A 150 -10.75 10.61 -13.84
CA ASP A 150 -11.29 11.86 -13.32
C ASP A 150 -12.80 11.74 -13.11
N VAL A 151 -13.31 12.40 -12.07
CA VAL A 151 -14.74 12.48 -11.79
C VAL A 151 -15.14 13.96 -11.82
N PRO A 152 -15.86 14.41 -12.86
CA PRO A 152 -16.21 15.82 -13.02
C PRO A 152 -16.86 16.41 -11.77
N GLY A 153 -16.37 17.57 -11.32
CA GLY A 153 -16.90 18.30 -10.17
C GLY A 153 -16.42 17.82 -8.80
N THR A 154 -15.54 16.82 -8.73
CA THR A 154 -15.02 16.28 -7.44
C THR A 154 -13.66 16.82 -7.01
N GLY A 155 -13.03 17.64 -7.85
CA GLY A 155 -11.74 18.26 -7.58
C GLY A 155 -10.55 17.46 -8.11
N ARG A 156 -9.33 17.99 -7.91
CA ARG A 156 -8.11 17.39 -8.46
C ARG A 156 -7.72 16.08 -7.76
N TYR A 157 -7.86 16.04 -6.43
CA TYR A 157 -7.47 14.91 -5.62
C TYR A 157 -8.71 14.25 -5.03
N THR A 158 -8.92 13.00 -5.40
CA THR A 158 -9.90 12.06 -4.85
C THR A 158 -9.29 10.66 -4.86
N THR A 159 -9.90 9.70 -4.16
CA THR A 159 -9.50 8.29 -4.22
C THR A 159 -9.45 7.78 -5.67
N ALA A 160 -10.48 8.08 -6.47
CA ALA A 160 -10.59 7.66 -7.87
C ALA A 160 -9.51 8.24 -8.83
N THR A 161 -8.79 9.28 -8.43
CA THR A 161 -7.80 9.97 -9.28
C THR A 161 -6.35 9.60 -9.00
N THR A 162 -6.08 8.80 -7.97
CA THR A 162 -4.73 8.56 -7.42
C THR A 162 -3.70 8.18 -8.49
N PHE A 163 -3.97 7.15 -9.28
CA PHE A 163 -3.05 6.66 -10.31
C PHE A 163 -3.10 7.48 -11.60
N LEU A 164 -4.20 8.21 -11.84
CA LEU A 164 -4.24 9.24 -12.88
C LEU A 164 -3.25 10.37 -12.56
N ARG A 165 -3.25 10.89 -11.32
CA ARG A 165 -2.30 11.92 -10.91
C ARG A 165 -0.87 11.41 -10.89
N ALA A 166 -0.66 10.15 -10.48
CA ALA A 166 0.66 9.54 -10.52
C ALA A 166 1.21 9.43 -11.96
N GLU A 167 0.35 9.13 -12.96
CA GLU A 167 0.72 9.14 -14.38
C GLU A 167 1.05 10.55 -14.86
N GLU A 168 0.18 11.53 -14.58
CA GLU A 168 0.39 12.95 -14.95
C GLU A 168 1.68 13.54 -14.36
N GLU A 169 2.09 13.07 -13.18
CA GLU A 169 3.30 13.49 -12.48
C GLU A 169 4.54 12.69 -12.89
N GLY A 170 4.42 11.71 -13.78
CA GLY A 170 5.54 10.90 -14.28
C GLY A 170 6.11 9.92 -13.26
N LEU A 171 5.34 9.54 -12.24
CA LEU A 171 5.80 8.67 -11.14
C LEU A 171 5.87 7.19 -11.54
N LEU A 172 5.23 6.83 -12.65
CA LEU A 172 4.91 5.45 -13.02
C LEU A 172 5.75 4.99 -14.23
N ALA A 173 6.35 3.82 -14.12
CA ALA A 173 6.92 3.08 -15.24
C ALA A 173 5.87 2.16 -15.90
N THR A 174 4.98 1.58 -15.09
CA THR A 174 3.82 0.77 -15.50
C THR A 174 2.92 0.55 -14.28
N VAL A 175 1.64 0.26 -14.50
CA VAL A 175 0.68 -0.11 -13.44
C VAL A 175 -0.10 -1.35 -13.88
N VAL A 176 -0.16 -2.35 -13.02
CA VAL A 176 -1.04 -3.51 -13.17
C VAL A 176 -2.09 -3.46 -12.08
N HIS A 177 -3.34 -3.20 -12.47
CA HIS A 177 -4.51 -3.28 -11.61
C HIS A 177 -5.03 -4.71 -11.58
N VAL A 178 -5.25 -5.27 -10.39
CA VAL A 178 -5.77 -6.63 -10.21
C VAL A 178 -6.98 -6.59 -9.28
N GLY A 179 -8.10 -7.15 -9.74
CA GLY A 179 -9.33 -7.24 -8.94
C GLY A 179 -10.45 -6.29 -9.35
N ALA A 180 -10.26 -5.55 -10.46
CA ALA A 180 -11.23 -4.58 -10.92
C ALA A 180 -12.60 -5.23 -11.19
N ARG A 181 -13.65 -4.73 -10.54
CA ARG A 181 -15.04 -5.22 -10.61
C ARG A 181 -16.03 -4.10 -10.29
N GLY A 182 -17.30 -4.47 -10.08
CA GLY A 182 -18.32 -3.54 -9.60
C GLY A 182 -19.04 -2.76 -10.72
N LEU A 183 -19.77 -1.73 -10.31
CA LEU A 183 -20.59 -0.91 -11.22
C LEU A 183 -19.84 0.34 -11.67
N GLY A 184 -19.61 0.46 -12.98
CA GLY A 184 -18.94 1.63 -13.57
C GLY A 184 -19.90 2.70 -14.04
N LEU A 185 -19.42 3.94 -14.12
CA LEU A 185 -20.14 5.07 -14.74
C LEU A 185 -20.10 5.05 -16.27
N ALA A 186 -19.14 4.33 -16.85
CA ALA A 186 -18.94 4.16 -18.29
C ALA A 186 -18.17 2.85 -18.57
N PRO A 187 -18.16 2.36 -19.81
CA PRO A 187 -17.33 1.21 -20.20
C PRO A 187 -15.85 1.45 -19.85
N ARG A 188 -15.21 0.45 -19.25
CA ARG A 188 -13.80 0.54 -18.81
C ARG A 188 -12.85 1.01 -19.91
N ALA A 189 -13.06 0.54 -21.15
CA ALA A 189 -12.23 0.91 -22.29
C ALA A 189 -12.31 2.41 -22.64
N GLU A 190 -13.40 3.09 -22.27
CA GLU A 190 -13.55 4.54 -22.47
C GLU A 190 -12.90 5.31 -21.32
N VAL A 191 -13.02 4.80 -20.09
CA VAL A 191 -12.49 5.44 -18.86
C VAL A 191 -10.97 5.32 -18.77
N LEU A 192 -10.42 4.16 -19.13
CA LEU A 192 -8.98 3.90 -19.17
C LEU A 192 -8.38 4.13 -20.57
N GLY A 193 -9.20 4.57 -21.52
CA GLY A 193 -8.90 4.62 -22.95
C GLY A 193 -7.47 5.09 -23.24
N THR A 194 -6.64 4.15 -23.71
CA THR A 194 -5.29 4.36 -24.27
C THR A 194 -4.18 4.84 -23.34
N ARG A 195 -4.33 4.78 -22.01
CA ARG A 195 -3.22 5.07 -21.10
C ARG A 195 -2.24 3.90 -21.05
N GLY A 196 -1.25 3.94 -21.94
CA GLY A 196 -0.37 2.79 -22.26
C GLY A 196 0.39 2.18 -21.08
N LEU A 197 0.43 2.85 -19.93
CA LEU A 197 1.07 2.33 -18.72
C LEU A 197 0.17 1.38 -17.91
N HIS A 198 -1.15 1.47 -18.07
CA HIS A 198 -2.14 0.77 -17.24
C HIS A 198 -2.61 -0.54 -17.88
N GLN A 199 -2.47 -1.62 -17.12
CA GLN A 199 -3.01 -2.94 -17.43
C GLN A 199 -4.04 -3.30 -16.37
N VAL A 200 -5.13 -3.97 -16.76
CA VAL A 200 -6.18 -4.40 -15.82
C VAL A 200 -6.41 -5.88 -15.97
N ILE A 201 -6.38 -6.58 -14.83
CA ILE A 201 -6.78 -7.96 -14.67
C ILE A 201 -8.00 -7.93 -13.75
N THR A 202 -9.15 -8.32 -14.28
CA THR A 202 -10.41 -8.31 -13.52
C THR A 202 -10.47 -9.40 -12.47
N THR A 203 -11.40 -9.30 -11.52
CA THR A 203 -11.70 -10.41 -10.61
C THR A 203 -12.09 -11.68 -11.37
N ASP A 204 -12.86 -11.58 -12.45
CA ASP A 204 -13.25 -12.75 -13.25
C ASP A 204 -12.03 -13.43 -13.90
N GLU A 205 -11.10 -12.65 -14.45
CA GLU A 205 -9.84 -13.19 -14.98
C GLU A 205 -8.97 -13.83 -13.90
N LEU A 206 -8.89 -13.21 -12.71
CA LEU A 206 -8.17 -13.78 -11.57
C LEU A 206 -8.77 -15.09 -11.10
N CYS A 207 -10.09 -15.17 -10.97
CA CYS A 207 -10.79 -16.37 -10.55
C CYS A 207 -10.71 -17.48 -11.60
N ALA A 208 -10.74 -17.14 -12.90
CA ALA A 208 -10.67 -18.10 -14.00
C ALA A 208 -9.26 -18.68 -14.19
N ALA A 209 -8.22 -17.83 -14.19
CA ALA A 209 -6.83 -18.25 -14.37
C ALA A 209 -6.19 -18.79 -13.08
N GLY A 210 -6.66 -18.28 -11.94
CA GLY A 210 -6.15 -18.61 -10.62
C GLY A 210 -4.97 -17.74 -10.18
N PRO A 211 -4.69 -17.72 -8.87
CA PRO A 211 -3.75 -16.78 -8.25
C PRO A 211 -2.30 -16.92 -8.76
N ALA A 212 -1.83 -18.16 -8.99
CA ALA A 212 -0.45 -18.40 -9.39
C ALA A 212 -0.14 -17.89 -10.81
N GLU A 213 -1.07 -18.08 -11.75
CA GLU A 213 -0.92 -17.62 -13.13
C GLU A 213 -0.95 -16.10 -13.21
N VAL A 214 -1.92 -15.47 -12.52
CA VAL A 214 -2.00 -14.00 -12.48
C VAL A 214 -0.78 -13.41 -11.81
N ALA A 215 -0.27 -13.99 -10.72
CA ALA A 215 0.95 -13.51 -10.09
C ALA A 215 2.17 -13.60 -11.02
N ALA A 216 2.27 -14.63 -11.86
CA ALA A 216 3.32 -14.73 -12.88
C ALA A 216 3.22 -13.63 -13.94
N ARG A 217 2.01 -13.39 -14.48
CA ARG A 217 1.74 -12.29 -15.43
C ARG A 217 2.07 -10.92 -14.84
N VAL A 218 1.72 -10.70 -13.59
CA VAL A 218 2.03 -9.47 -12.86
C VAL A 218 3.55 -9.29 -12.76
N ARG A 219 4.29 -10.30 -12.28
CA ARG A 219 5.76 -10.21 -12.20
C ARG A 219 6.41 -9.94 -13.54
N GLU A 220 5.94 -10.58 -14.61
CA GLU A 220 6.44 -10.35 -15.96
C GLU A 220 6.23 -8.88 -16.40
N ALA A 221 5.04 -8.34 -16.16
CA ALA A 221 4.72 -6.95 -16.50
C ALA A 221 5.57 -5.94 -15.69
N LEU A 222 5.76 -6.17 -14.39
CA LEU A 222 6.57 -5.30 -13.54
C LEU A 222 8.07 -5.38 -13.89
N GLY A 223 8.56 -6.57 -14.27
CA GLY A 223 9.97 -6.84 -14.53
C GLY A 223 10.85 -6.60 -13.32
N ASP A 224 12.12 -6.23 -13.55
CA ASP A 224 13.10 -5.96 -12.48
C ASP A 224 13.06 -4.51 -11.95
N ARG A 225 11.97 -3.78 -12.24
CA ARG A 225 11.82 -2.37 -11.84
C ARG A 225 11.50 -2.27 -10.34
N PRO A 226 11.80 -1.12 -9.69
CA PRO A 226 11.39 -0.90 -8.30
C PRO A 226 9.87 -1.02 -8.17
N ALA A 227 9.41 -2.06 -7.48
CA ALA A 227 8.02 -2.42 -7.40
C ALA A 227 7.31 -1.75 -6.20
N TYR A 228 6.23 -1.02 -6.46
CA TYR A 228 5.30 -0.52 -5.45
C TYR A 228 4.12 -1.47 -5.37
N LEU A 229 3.88 -2.06 -4.19
CA LEU A 229 2.69 -2.88 -3.94
C LEU A 229 1.65 -2.02 -3.23
N CYS A 230 0.55 -1.69 -3.90
CA CYS A 230 -0.65 -1.10 -3.31
C CYS A 230 -1.68 -2.22 -3.10
N TRP A 231 -2.13 -2.41 -1.87
CA TRP A 231 -3.17 -3.36 -1.49
C TRP A 231 -4.33 -2.60 -0.85
N ASP A 232 -5.37 -2.35 -1.65
CA ASP A 232 -6.64 -1.85 -1.14
C ASP A 232 -7.42 -3.00 -0.50
N MET A 233 -7.90 -2.77 0.72
CA MET A 233 -8.65 -3.78 1.46
C MET A 233 -10.04 -4.06 0.87
N ASP A 234 -10.57 -3.18 0.01
CA ASP A 234 -11.82 -3.43 -0.72
C ASP A 234 -11.65 -4.42 -1.89
N PHE A 235 -10.41 -4.84 -2.20
CA PHE A 235 -10.16 -5.97 -3.09
C PHE A 235 -10.86 -7.25 -2.61
N PHE A 236 -10.88 -7.47 -1.29
CA PHE A 236 -11.60 -8.59 -0.69
C PHE A 236 -13.11 -8.42 -0.81
N ASP A 237 -13.83 -9.54 -0.91
CA ASP A 237 -15.29 -9.49 -0.83
C ASP A 237 -15.75 -8.89 0.52
N PRO A 238 -16.81 -8.06 0.55
CA PRO A 238 -17.36 -7.48 1.78
C PRO A 238 -17.75 -8.52 2.85
N ALA A 239 -17.98 -9.79 2.47
CA ALA A 239 -18.16 -10.88 3.43
C ALA A 239 -16.93 -11.14 4.31
N SER A 240 -15.73 -10.79 3.82
CA SER A 240 -14.44 -10.93 4.53
C SER A 240 -13.90 -9.60 5.05
N ALA A 241 -14.10 -8.51 4.29
CA ALA A 241 -13.62 -7.17 4.62
C ALA A 241 -14.77 -6.14 4.59
N PRO A 242 -15.75 -6.21 5.50
CA PRO A 242 -16.89 -5.29 5.50
C PRO A 242 -16.51 -3.85 5.87
N GLY A 243 -15.35 -3.65 6.48
CA GLY A 243 -14.87 -2.41 7.08
C GLY A 243 -14.03 -1.55 6.14
N VAL A 244 -14.56 -1.25 4.95
CA VAL A 244 -13.88 -0.44 3.92
C VAL A 244 -14.71 0.76 3.47
N ALA A 245 -14.12 1.77 2.84
CA ALA A 245 -14.86 2.96 2.39
C ALA A 245 -15.78 2.67 1.20
N ALA A 246 -15.34 1.87 0.22
CA ALA A 246 -16.10 1.58 -1.00
C ALA A 246 -16.21 0.06 -1.24
N PRO A 247 -17.04 -0.66 -0.46
CA PRO A 247 -17.17 -2.11 -0.64
C PRO A 247 -17.77 -2.45 -2.01
N GLU A 248 -17.16 -3.39 -2.72
CA GLU A 248 -17.72 -3.95 -3.95
C GLU A 248 -17.89 -5.48 -3.88
N TRP A 249 -19.09 -5.96 -4.19
CA TRP A 249 -19.45 -7.37 -4.06
C TRP A 249 -18.94 -8.23 -5.22
N GLY A 250 -18.82 -9.54 -4.97
CA GLY A 250 -18.27 -10.48 -5.94
C GLY A 250 -16.75 -10.45 -5.95
N GLY A 251 -16.14 -10.11 -4.81
CA GLY A 251 -14.69 -10.22 -4.64
C GLY A 251 -14.24 -11.68 -4.56
N PRO A 252 -12.95 -11.96 -4.81
CA PRO A 252 -12.39 -13.27 -4.56
C PRO A 252 -12.48 -13.61 -3.07
N ASP A 253 -12.61 -14.90 -2.76
CA ASP A 253 -12.59 -15.36 -1.38
C ASP A 253 -11.22 -15.12 -0.74
N THR A 254 -11.19 -15.00 0.60
CA THR A 254 -9.97 -14.69 1.35
C THR A 254 -8.82 -15.65 1.05
N ARG A 255 -9.11 -16.94 0.78
CA ARG A 255 -8.05 -17.91 0.49
C ARG A 255 -7.40 -17.61 -0.86
N THR A 256 -8.20 -17.34 -1.89
CA THR A 256 -7.71 -16.93 -3.22
C THR A 256 -6.84 -15.67 -3.14
N CYS A 257 -7.27 -14.65 -2.38
CA CYS A 257 -6.50 -13.43 -2.18
C CYS A 257 -5.14 -13.68 -1.53
N LEU A 258 -5.10 -14.47 -0.46
CA LEU A 258 -3.85 -14.78 0.26
C LEU A 258 -2.93 -15.65 -0.59
N ASP A 259 -3.46 -16.58 -1.38
CA ASP A 259 -2.67 -17.39 -2.30
C ASP A 259 -2.10 -16.53 -3.44
N PHE A 260 -2.84 -15.53 -3.93
CA PHE A 260 -2.33 -14.54 -4.88
C PHE A 260 -1.16 -13.75 -4.28
N LEU A 261 -1.34 -13.17 -3.09
CA LEU A 261 -0.30 -12.40 -2.40
C LEU A 261 0.99 -13.21 -2.18
N ARG A 262 0.87 -14.48 -1.77
CA ARG A 262 2.01 -15.39 -1.63
C ARG A 262 2.67 -15.71 -2.96
N ALA A 263 1.85 -15.94 -3.99
CA ALA A 263 2.35 -16.27 -5.32
C ALA A 263 3.11 -15.11 -5.96
N LEU A 264 3.03 -13.87 -5.45
CA LEU A 264 3.84 -12.74 -5.91
C LEU A 264 5.33 -12.90 -5.60
N ALA A 265 5.74 -13.76 -4.66
CA ALA A 265 7.16 -14.04 -4.47
C ALA A 265 7.80 -14.50 -5.80
N PRO A 266 8.99 -14.00 -6.18
CA PRO A 266 9.94 -13.21 -5.38
C PRO A 266 9.90 -11.67 -5.63
N LEU A 267 8.76 -11.05 -5.93
CA LEU A 267 8.64 -9.63 -6.33
C LEU A 267 9.45 -8.60 -5.50
N SER A 268 9.58 -8.80 -4.19
CA SER A 268 10.35 -7.93 -3.28
C SER A 268 10.08 -6.42 -3.44
N PRO A 269 8.92 -5.93 -2.99
CA PRO A 269 8.53 -4.53 -3.17
C PRO A 269 9.44 -3.55 -2.43
N VAL A 270 9.60 -2.35 -2.99
CA VAL A 270 10.30 -1.22 -2.35
C VAL A 270 9.41 -0.41 -1.41
N VAL A 271 8.08 -0.57 -1.56
CA VAL A 271 7.03 -0.08 -0.66
C VAL A 271 5.88 -1.09 -0.68
N ALA A 272 5.33 -1.41 0.48
CA ALA A 272 4.08 -2.13 0.61
C ALA A 272 3.04 -1.22 1.29
N ASP A 273 1.96 -0.92 0.59
CA ASP A 273 0.94 0.02 1.02
C ASP A 273 -0.40 -0.68 1.22
N ILE A 274 -0.93 -0.63 2.44
CA ILE A 274 -2.18 -1.29 2.82
C ILE A 274 -3.14 -0.21 3.30
N ASN A 275 -4.19 0.08 2.54
CA ASN A 275 -5.07 1.23 2.79
C ASN A 275 -6.56 0.82 2.89
N THR A 276 -7.43 1.83 3.05
CA THR A 276 -8.90 1.73 2.98
C THR A 276 -9.60 0.97 4.12
N VAL A 277 -8.87 0.53 5.16
CA VAL A 277 -9.48 0.06 6.41
C VAL A 277 -10.23 1.20 7.11
N SER A 278 -11.55 1.06 7.24
CA SER A 278 -12.45 2.01 7.88
C SER A 278 -13.12 1.41 9.13
N PRO A 279 -12.57 1.66 10.33
CA PRO A 279 -13.07 1.09 11.58
C PRO A 279 -14.54 1.34 11.91
N PRO A 280 -15.15 2.52 11.60
CA PRO A 280 -16.58 2.73 11.79
C PRO A 280 -17.49 1.71 11.09
N HIS A 281 -16.98 1.03 10.05
CA HIS A 281 -17.72 0.01 9.30
C HIS A 281 -17.22 -1.42 9.56
N ASP A 282 -16.25 -1.60 10.47
CA ASP A 282 -15.69 -2.89 10.85
C ASP A 282 -16.21 -3.32 12.23
N SER A 283 -17.53 -3.47 12.36
CA SER A 283 -18.19 -3.66 13.67
C SER A 283 -17.71 -4.87 14.47
N SER A 284 -17.17 -5.88 13.81
CA SER A 284 -16.63 -7.11 14.42
C SER A 284 -15.10 -7.19 14.41
N GLY A 285 -14.41 -6.17 13.91
CA GLY A 285 -12.95 -6.15 13.81
C GLY A 285 -12.36 -7.11 12.76
N LEU A 286 -13.19 -7.67 11.87
CA LEU A 286 -12.77 -8.66 10.87
C LEU A 286 -11.76 -8.07 9.89
N THR A 287 -12.05 -6.87 9.40
CA THR A 287 -11.23 -6.18 8.40
C THR A 287 -9.88 -5.79 8.97
N GLY A 288 -9.84 -5.30 10.21
CA GLY A 288 -8.58 -5.00 10.91
C GLY A 288 -7.71 -6.24 11.11
N ASN A 289 -8.30 -7.38 11.50
CA ASN A 289 -7.58 -8.65 11.64
C ASN A 289 -7.04 -9.16 10.29
N LEU A 290 -7.85 -9.06 9.23
CA LEU A 290 -7.44 -9.44 7.88
C LEU A 290 -6.33 -8.54 7.34
N ALA A 291 -6.45 -7.22 7.54
CA ALA A 291 -5.40 -6.27 7.16
C ALA A 291 -4.09 -6.55 7.90
N ALA A 292 -4.13 -6.84 9.20
CA ALA A 292 -2.94 -7.26 9.95
C ALA A 292 -2.31 -8.53 9.36
N ARG A 293 -3.12 -9.49 8.90
CA ARG A 293 -2.63 -10.67 8.17
C ARG A 293 -1.96 -10.29 6.84
N VAL A 294 -2.56 -9.39 6.06
CA VAL A 294 -1.98 -8.87 4.81
C VAL A 294 -0.62 -8.22 5.07
N VAL A 295 -0.48 -7.43 6.15
CA VAL A 295 0.82 -6.84 6.54
C VAL A 295 1.90 -7.91 6.72
N PHE A 296 1.61 -9.02 7.41
CA PHE A 296 2.59 -10.10 7.55
C PHE A 296 2.94 -10.78 6.23
N GLU A 297 1.97 -10.97 5.33
CA GLU A 297 2.22 -11.55 4.00
C GLU A 297 3.05 -10.59 3.14
N CYS A 298 2.81 -9.27 3.23
CA CYS A 298 3.66 -8.24 2.60
C CYS A 298 5.09 -8.25 3.16
N LEU A 299 5.27 -8.35 4.48
CA LEU A 299 6.58 -8.52 5.11
C LEU A 299 7.29 -9.77 4.57
N ASN A 300 6.57 -10.86 4.31
CA ASN A 300 7.14 -12.08 3.76
C ASN A 300 7.70 -11.91 2.34
N LEU A 301 7.12 -10.98 1.56
CA LEU A 301 7.58 -10.64 0.22
C LEU A 301 8.86 -9.80 0.22
N ILE A 302 9.15 -9.07 1.29
CA ILE A 302 10.34 -8.21 1.38
C ILE A 302 11.60 -9.09 1.34
N GLY A 303 12.30 -9.02 0.20
CA GLY A 303 13.51 -9.76 -0.07
C GLY A 303 14.75 -9.17 0.61
N PRO A 304 15.92 -9.82 0.47
CA PRO A 304 17.21 -9.23 0.82
C PRO A 304 17.38 -7.86 0.13
N PRO A 305 18.10 -6.91 0.75
CA PRO A 305 18.17 -5.53 0.27
C PRO A 305 18.59 -5.46 -1.21
N VAL A 306 17.88 -4.65 -1.99
CA VAL A 306 18.33 -4.23 -3.32
C VAL A 306 19.61 -3.41 -3.11
N ARG A 307 20.75 -3.92 -3.56
CA ARG A 307 21.99 -3.12 -3.59
C ARG A 307 21.70 -1.94 -4.51
N ALA A 308 21.76 -0.72 -3.96
CA ALA A 308 21.74 0.48 -4.78
C ALA A 308 22.77 0.30 -5.90
N ALA A 309 22.36 0.50 -7.15
CA ALA A 309 23.31 0.52 -8.26
C ALA A 309 24.39 1.54 -7.90
N GLU A 310 25.65 1.10 -7.85
CA GLU A 310 26.77 2.02 -7.67
C GLU A 310 26.63 3.11 -8.75
N PRO A 311 26.73 4.40 -8.39
CA PRO A 311 26.75 5.44 -9.41
C PRO A 311 27.90 5.11 -10.35
N ALA A 312 27.57 4.93 -11.64
CA ALA A 312 28.52 4.55 -12.68
C ALA A 312 29.82 5.32 -12.46
N GLY A 313 30.86 4.57 -12.08
CA GLY A 313 32.11 5.14 -11.61
C GLY A 313 32.58 6.21 -12.57
N ARG A 314 32.87 7.40 -12.04
CA ARG A 314 33.61 8.42 -12.78
C ARG A 314 34.85 7.72 -13.33
N SER A 315 34.91 7.54 -14.64
CA SER A 315 36.13 7.17 -15.33
C SER A 315 37.20 8.15 -14.87
N SER A 316 38.19 7.65 -14.12
CA SER A 316 39.44 8.36 -13.87
C SER A 316 40.09 8.59 -15.24
N GLY A 317 39.86 9.78 -15.79
CA GLY A 317 40.55 10.27 -16.98
C GLY A 317 41.84 10.94 -16.57
N ALA A 318 42.93 10.44 -17.15
CA ALA A 318 44.32 10.93 -17.18
C ALA A 318 45.14 10.83 -15.88
#